data_AF-A0A7Z9HWG8-F1
#
_entry.id   AF-A0A7Z9HWG8-F1
#
_cell.length_a   1.000
_cell.length_b   1.000
_cell.length_c   1.000
_cell.angle_alpha   90.00
_cell.angle_beta   90.00
_cell.angle_gamma   90.00
#
_symmetry.space_group_name_H-M   'P 1'
#
loop_
_entity.id
_entity.type
_entity.pdbx_description
1 polymer ?
#
loop_
_entity_poly.entity_id
_entity_poly.type
_entity_poly.pdbx_seq_one_letter_code
_entity_poly.pdbx_strand_id
1 'polypeptide(L)'
;MSSPFEKWLRICHCSARSILRSSFPKLGLSEERGHNANFRVRWSDLDGNRHANSACYVDWLVESVPGEVLEGHVLSKLELEYKRELVLGDGLSSECGPTSDGENGHTSFDHWIVRDEGGVLVARGRSRWSKSTG
;
A
#
# COMPACT_ATOMS: atom_id res chain seq x y z
N MET A 1 16.89 -17.56 -23.67
CA MET A 1 15.41 -17.50 -23.63
C MET A 1 15.02 -17.82 -22.20
N SER A 2 14.85 -16.78 -21.39
CA SER A 2 14.62 -16.91 -19.95
C SER A 2 13.11 -16.98 -19.68
N SER A 3 12.72 -17.84 -18.75
CA SER A 3 11.34 -18.13 -18.38
C SER A 3 10.60 -16.87 -17.88
N PRO A 4 9.30 -16.69 -18.16
CA PRO A 4 8.49 -15.57 -17.65
C PRO A 4 8.47 -15.46 -16.11
N PHE A 5 8.90 -16.52 -15.41
CA PHE A 5 8.97 -16.59 -13.95
C PHE A 5 10.23 -15.95 -13.33
N GLU A 6 11.30 -15.75 -14.12
CA GLU A 6 12.58 -15.21 -13.60
C GLU A 6 12.66 -13.68 -13.60
N LYS A 7 11.61 -12.98 -14.06
CA LYS A 7 11.49 -11.50 -13.93
C LYS A 7 10.77 -11.04 -12.66
N TRP A 8 10.12 -11.94 -11.90
CA TRP A 8 9.43 -11.62 -10.64
C TRP A 8 10.33 -11.66 -9.40
N LEU A 9 11.57 -12.15 -9.51
CA LEU A 9 12.50 -12.34 -8.39
C LEU A 9 13.46 -11.16 -8.15
N ARG A 10 13.04 -9.92 -8.44
CA ARG A 10 13.83 -8.70 -8.16
C ARG A 10 13.10 -7.61 -7.35
N ILE A 11 11.99 -7.94 -6.69
CA ILE A 11 11.22 -6.96 -5.88
C ILE A 11 11.31 -7.21 -4.37
N CYS A 12 11.91 -8.31 -3.89
CA CYS A 12 12.17 -8.48 -2.46
C CYS A 12 13.67 -8.52 -2.16
N HIS A 13 14.28 -7.34 -2.03
CA HIS A 13 15.47 -7.22 -1.19
C HIS A 13 15.01 -7.19 0.28
N CYS A 14 14.56 -8.34 0.77
CA CYS A 14 14.40 -8.57 2.20
C CYS A 14 15.80 -8.70 2.82
N SER A 15 16.44 -7.57 3.09
CA SER A 15 17.42 -7.47 4.16
C SER A 15 16.67 -7.00 5.39
N ALA A 16 16.29 -7.96 6.25
CA ALA A 16 15.86 -7.70 7.61
C ALA A 16 17.02 -7.04 8.39
N ARG A 17 17.18 -5.71 8.24
CA ARG A 17 17.94 -4.83 9.15
C ARG A 17 17.86 -3.37 8.68
N SER A 18 16.67 -2.80 8.73
CA SER A 18 16.50 -1.44 9.24
C SER A 18 15.00 -1.18 9.41
N ILE A 19 14.47 -1.48 10.60
CA ILE A 19 13.38 -0.66 11.10
C ILE A 19 14.04 0.69 11.35
N LEU A 20 14.06 1.54 10.32
CA LEU A 20 14.40 2.95 10.46
C LEU A 20 13.34 3.52 11.42
N ARG A 21 13.65 3.51 12.73
CA ARG A 21 13.08 4.44 13.70
C ARG A 21 13.64 5.84 13.42
N SER A 22 13.66 6.27 12.17
CA SER A 22 13.76 7.68 11.85
C SER A 22 12.42 8.28 12.20
N SER A 23 12.44 9.43 12.87
CA SER A 23 11.25 10.25 13.11
C SER A 23 10.47 10.37 11.80
N PHE A 24 9.44 9.53 11.62
CA PHE A 24 8.60 9.59 10.43
C PHE A 24 7.89 10.93 10.52
N PRO A 25 8.21 11.91 9.64
CA PRO A 25 7.43 13.12 9.61
C PRO A 25 5.98 12.69 9.39
N LYS A 26 5.07 13.21 10.22
CA LYS A 26 3.64 12.90 10.11
C LYS A 26 3.25 13.14 8.65
N LEU A 27 2.80 12.09 7.96
CA LEU A 27 2.43 12.20 6.55
C LEU A 27 1.38 13.31 6.42
N GLY A 28 1.74 14.36 5.69
CA GLY A 28 0.84 15.46 5.30
C GLY A 28 0.02 15.01 4.11
N LEU A 29 -0.94 14.12 4.36
CA LEU A 29 -1.80 13.57 3.34
C LEU A 29 -2.91 14.57 2.98
N SER A 30 -3.30 14.62 1.70
CA SER A 30 -4.53 15.30 1.25
C SER A 30 -5.77 14.64 1.87
N GLU A 31 -6.91 15.33 2.02
CA GLU A 31 -8.17 14.66 2.41
C GLU A 31 -8.98 14.14 1.21
N GLU A 32 -8.51 14.40 -0.01
CA GLU A 32 -9.17 13.95 -1.23
C GLU A 32 -9.08 12.42 -1.37
N ARG A 33 -10.23 11.76 -1.48
CA ARG A 33 -10.36 10.33 -1.73
C ARG A 33 -11.08 10.14 -3.04
N GLY A 34 -10.42 9.52 -4.01
CA GLY A 34 -10.92 9.38 -5.38
C GLY A 34 -11.26 7.93 -5.77
N HIS A 35 -10.43 6.98 -5.35
CA HIS A 35 -10.57 5.57 -5.70
C HIS A 35 -10.58 4.69 -4.47
N ASN A 36 -11.33 3.59 -4.51
CA ASN A 36 -11.37 2.63 -3.43
C ASN A 36 -11.55 1.18 -3.89
N ALA A 37 -11.13 0.27 -3.03
CA ALA A 37 -11.34 -1.16 -3.15
C ALA A 37 -11.70 -1.75 -1.78
N ASN A 38 -12.68 -2.65 -1.74
CA ASN A 38 -13.15 -3.26 -0.51
C ASN A 38 -12.58 -4.67 -0.34
N PHE A 39 -12.16 -4.99 0.88
CA PHE A 39 -11.56 -6.28 1.22
C PHE A 39 -12.17 -6.86 2.49
N ARG A 40 -11.91 -8.15 2.68
CA ARG A 40 -12.17 -8.85 3.93
C ARG A 40 -10.94 -9.66 4.28
N VAL A 41 -10.49 -9.56 5.53
CA VAL A 41 -9.32 -10.32 6.00
C VAL A 41 -9.62 -11.81 5.95
N ARG A 42 -8.82 -12.52 5.16
CA ARG A 42 -8.92 -13.96 4.92
C ARG A 42 -7.98 -14.72 5.86
N TRP A 43 -8.17 -16.03 5.93
CA TRP A 43 -7.26 -16.89 6.69
C TRP A 43 -5.82 -16.85 6.17
N SER A 44 -5.65 -16.73 4.85
CA SER A 44 -4.35 -16.59 4.18
C SER A 44 -3.61 -15.29 4.54
N ASP A 45 -4.35 -14.29 5.00
CA ASP A 45 -3.80 -12.96 5.27
C ASP A 45 -3.23 -12.89 6.67
N LEU A 46 -3.44 -13.91 7.51
CA LEU A 46 -3.00 -13.91 8.90
C LEU A 46 -1.54 -14.32 9.04
N ASP A 47 -0.85 -13.67 9.98
CA ASP A 47 0.44 -14.12 10.49
C ASP A 47 0.30 -15.15 11.63
N GLY A 48 1.43 -15.60 12.18
CA GLY A 48 1.45 -16.55 13.29
C GLY A 48 0.82 -16.02 14.59
N ASN A 49 0.58 -14.71 14.70
CA ASN A 49 -0.08 -14.06 15.83
C ASN A 49 -1.59 -13.91 15.62
N ARG A 50 -2.13 -14.37 14.49
CA ARG A 50 -3.54 -14.27 14.10
C ARG A 50 -4.01 -12.84 13.81
N HIS A 51 -3.09 -11.96 13.44
CA HIS A 51 -3.41 -10.65 12.90
C HIS A 51 -3.10 -10.62 11.40
N ALA A 52 -3.71 -9.69 10.67
CA ALA A 52 -3.35 -9.45 9.29
C ALA A 52 -1.85 -9.16 9.15
N ASN A 53 -1.20 -9.83 8.21
CA ASN A 53 0.21 -9.64 7.93
C ASN A 53 0.44 -8.24 7.34
N SER A 54 1.52 -7.59 7.77
CA SER A 54 1.96 -6.29 7.22
C SER A 54 2.05 -6.26 5.69
N ALA A 55 2.36 -7.37 5.03
CA ALA A 55 2.40 -7.45 3.56
C ALA A 55 1.01 -7.28 2.93
N CYS A 56 -0.05 -7.77 3.57
CA CYS A 56 -1.41 -7.64 3.06
C CYS A 56 -1.86 -6.18 2.97
N TYR A 57 -1.38 -5.32 3.87
CA TYR A 57 -1.64 -3.89 3.81
C TYR A 57 -1.04 -3.26 2.55
N VAL A 58 0.12 -3.73 2.08
CA VAL A 58 0.71 -3.26 0.83
C VAL A 58 -0.18 -3.61 -0.35
N ASP A 59 -0.65 -4.86 -0.41
CA ASP A 59 -1.50 -5.35 -1.49
C ASP A 59 -2.82 -4.55 -1.54
N TRP A 60 -3.50 -4.38 -0.41
CA TRP A 60 -4.77 -3.64 -0.35
C TRP A 60 -4.63 -2.17 -0.80
N LEU A 61 -3.50 -1.54 -0.48
CA LEU A 61 -3.22 -0.16 -0.87
C LEU A 61 -2.94 -0.04 -2.36
N VAL A 62 -2.10 -0.94 -2.89
CA VAL A 62 -1.78 -0.98 -4.32
C VAL A 62 -3.03 -1.25 -5.14
N GLU A 63 -3.89 -2.18 -4.72
CA GLU A 63 -5.14 -2.50 -5.43
C GLU A 63 -6.18 -1.36 -5.42
N SER A 64 -6.02 -0.36 -4.55
CA SER A 64 -6.90 0.83 -4.55
C SER A 64 -6.50 1.89 -5.58
N VAL A 65 -5.29 1.79 -6.15
CA VAL A 65 -4.76 2.73 -7.14
C VAL A 65 -5.46 2.54 -8.49
N PRO A 66 -5.72 3.61 -9.27
CA PRO A 66 -6.32 3.49 -10.59
C PRO A 66 -5.57 2.52 -11.50
N GLY A 67 -6.31 1.67 -12.21
CA GLY A 67 -5.75 0.64 -13.11
C GLY A 67 -4.78 1.20 -14.16
N GLU A 68 -5.07 2.38 -14.71
CA GLU A 68 -4.19 3.07 -15.67
C GLU A 68 -2.78 3.32 -15.13
N VAL A 69 -2.66 3.59 -13.82
CA VAL A 69 -1.37 3.76 -13.15
C VAL A 69 -0.71 2.40 -12.92
N LEU A 70 -1.47 1.40 -12.46
CA LEU A 70 -0.96 0.04 -12.23
C LEU A 70 -0.40 -0.61 -13.49
N GLU A 71 -0.99 -0.32 -14.65
CA GLU A 71 -0.56 -0.86 -15.94
C GLU A 71 0.61 -0.08 -16.57
N GLY A 72 0.64 1.25 -16.39
CA GLY A 72 1.61 2.13 -17.05
C GLY A 72 2.84 2.51 -16.21
N HIS A 73 2.81 2.26 -14.90
CA HIS A 73 3.82 2.72 -13.96
C HIS A 73 4.32 1.59 -13.05
N VAL A 74 5.48 1.82 -12.45
CA VAL A 74 6.08 0.95 -11.45
C VAL A 74 6.12 1.69 -10.12
N LEU A 75 5.73 1.00 -9.05
CA LEU A 75 5.82 1.51 -7.69
C LEU A 75 7.30 1.73 -7.32
N SER A 76 7.68 2.99 -7.08
CA SER A 76 9.06 3.39 -6.80
C SER A 76 9.32 3.66 -5.31
N LYS A 77 8.28 4.07 -4.56
CA LYS A 77 8.37 4.31 -3.11
C LYS A 77 7.03 4.02 -2.45
N LEU A 78 7.07 3.44 -1.26
CA LEU A 78 5.90 3.25 -0.41
C LEU A 78 6.25 3.58 1.04
N GLU A 79 5.43 4.42 1.67
CA GLU A 79 5.54 4.81 3.07
C GLU A 79 4.24 4.46 3.79
N LEU A 80 4.34 3.71 4.89
CA LEU A 80 3.18 3.19 5.63
C LEU A 80 3.25 3.55 7.10
N GLU A 81 2.10 3.96 7.63
CA GLU A 81 1.87 4.18 9.05
C GLU A 81 0.69 3.31 9.51
N TYR A 82 1.01 2.25 10.26
CA TYR A 82 0.03 1.39 10.90
C TYR A 82 -0.53 2.06 12.16
N LYS A 83 -1.84 1.99 12.35
CA LYS A 83 -2.56 2.55 13.50
C LYS A 83 -3.21 1.48 14.36
N ARG A 84 -3.77 0.45 13.73
CA ARG A 84 -4.49 -0.63 14.40
C ARG A 84 -4.30 -1.94 13.64
N GLU A 85 -4.38 -3.04 14.39
CA GLU A 85 -4.36 -4.39 13.83
C GLU A 85 -5.73 -4.75 13.22
N LEU A 86 -5.75 -5.66 12.27
CA LEU A 86 -6.95 -6.31 11.75
C LEU A 86 -6.92 -7.81 12.06
N VAL A 87 -8.09 -8.40 12.23
CA VAL A 87 -8.26 -9.83 12.52
C VAL A 87 -9.14 -10.50 11.45
N LEU A 88 -9.18 -11.83 11.49
CA LEU A 88 -9.98 -12.64 10.57
C LEU A 88 -11.43 -12.15 10.47
N GLY A 89 -11.89 -11.95 9.25
CA GLY A 89 -13.28 -11.58 8.97
C GLY A 89 -13.57 -10.08 9.04
N ASP A 90 -12.64 -9.25 9.53
CA ASP A 90 -12.78 -7.80 9.46
C ASP A 90 -12.98 -7.35 8.00
N GLY A 91 -14.00 -6.53 7.78
CA GLY A 91 -14.22 -5.81 6.52
C GLY A 91 -13.47 -4.48 6.52
N LEU A 92 -12.90 -4.11 5.38
CA LEU A 92 -12.18 -2.85 5.22
C LEU A 92 -12.39 -2.24 3.83
N SER A 93 -12.33 -0.92 3.79
CA SER A 93 -12.21 -0.09 2.59
C SER A 93 -10.78 0.44 2.50
N SER A 94 -10.11 0.15 1.39
CA SER A 94 -8.82 0.73 1.02
C SER A 94 -9.06 1.85 0.02
N GLU A 95 -8.66 3.06 0.37
CA GLU A 95 -9.01 4.29 -0.34
C GLU A 95 -7.75 5.06 -0.69
N CYS A 96 -7.71 5.68 -1.87
CA CYS A 96 -6.60 6.52 -2.29
C CYS A 96 -7.05 7.79 -3.01
N GLY A 97 -6.18 8.79 -3.03
CA GLY A 97 -6.38 10.03 -3.77
C GLY A 97 -5.06 10.63 -4.23
N PRO A 98 -5.09 11.46 -5.30
CA PRO A 98 -3.88 12.08 -5.84
C PRO A 98 -3.28 13.04 -4.81
N THR A 99 -1.95 13.13 -4.81
CA THR A 99 -1.24 14.10 -3.95
C THR A 99 -0.27 14.93 -4.78
N SER A 100 -0.13 16.21 -4.39
CA SER A 100 0.72 17.18 -5.07
C SER A 100 2.20 17.05 -4.71
N ASP A 101 2.60 15.94 -4.08
CA ASP A 101 4.00 15.55 -3.85
C ASP A 101 4.65 15.15 -5.19
N GLY A 102 4.92 16.19 -5.99
CA GLY A 102 5.39 16.13 -7.37
C GLY A 102 6.88 16.42 -7.46
N GLU A 103 7.70 15.38 -7.38
CA GLU A 103 8.94 15.36 -8.15
C GLU A 103 8.57 15.15 -9.63
N ASN A 104 9.22 15.91 -10.52
CA ASN A 104 8.94 15.88 -11.96
C ASN A 104 8.93 14.44 -12.50
N GLY A 105 7.80 14.01 -13.06
CA GLY A 105 7.65 12.70 -13.69
C GLY A 105 7.14 11.57 -12.79
N HIS A 106 6.80 11.85 -11.53
CA HIS A 106 6.19 10.89 -10.63
C HIS A 106 4.70 11.17 -10.39
N THR A 107 3.91 10.10 -10.30
CA THR A 107 2.53 10.15 -9.83
C THR A 107 2.50 9.63 -8.40
N SER A 108 1.89 10.38 -7.49
CA SER A 108 1.83 10.03 -6.07
C SER A 108 0.38 9.92 -5.61
N PHE A 109 0.12 8.97 -4.71
CA PHE A 109 -1.18 8.78 -4.07
C PHE A 109 -1.02 8.73 -2.56
N ASP A 110 -1.92 9.42 -1.88
CA ASP A 110 -2.16 9.28 -0.45
C ASP A 110 -3.23 8.21 -0.22
N HIS A 111 -3.07 7.42 0.84
CA HIS A 111 -3.92 6.26 1.08
C HIS A 111 -4.43 6.12 2.51
N TRP A 112 -5.58 5.47 2.64
CA TRP A 112 -6.25 5.15 3.89
C TRP A 112 -6.86 3.75 3.83
N ILE A 113 -6.55 2.94 4.84
CA ILE A 113 -7.31 1.72 5.12
C ILE A 113 -8.22 1.99 6.30
N VAL A 114 -9.52 1.87 6.07
CA VAL A 114 -10.57 2.11 7.04
C VAL A 114 -11.30 0.81 7.29
N ARG A 115 -11.47 0.42 8.56
CA ARG A 115 -12.31 -0.71 8.93
C ARG A 115 -13.77 -0.32 8.78
N ASP A 116 -14.56 -1.19 8.13
CA ASP A 116 -15.99 -0.95 7.89
C ASP A 116 -16.75 -0.76 9.21
N GLU A 117 -16.42 -1.57 10.21
CA GLU A 117 -16.99 -1.46 11.54
C GLU A 117 -16.46 -0.20 12.25
N GLY A 118 -17.33 0.81 12.34
CA GLY A 118 -17.07 2.07 13.05
C GLY A 118 -16.23 3.09 12.27
N GLY A 119 -15.89 2.84 11.00
CA GLY A 119 -15.14 3.78 10.17
C GLY A 119 -13.74 4.09 10.72
N VAL A 120 -13.13 3.12 11.37
CA VAL A 120 -11.90 3.33 12.14
C VAL A 120 -10.69 3.27 11.21
N LEU A 121 -9.86 4.32 11.20
CA LEU A 121 -8.59 4.31 10.45
C LEU A 121 -7.63 3.26 11.02
N VAL A 122 -7.22 2.33 10.17
CA VAL A 122 -6.36 1.19 10.51
C VAL A 122 -4.93 1.42 10.06
N ALA A 123 -4.75 1.93 8.84
CA ALA A 123 -3.45 2.28 8.30
C ALA A 123 -3.60 3.45 7.33
N ARG A 124 -2.51 4.16 7.08
CA ARG A 124 -2.43 5.18 6.04
C ARG A 124 -1.05 5.18 5.42
N GLY A 125 -0.93 5.72 4.23
CA GLY A 125 0.35 5.71 3.54
C GLY A 125 0.43 6.65 2.35
N ARG A 126 1.60 6.64 1.72
CA ARG A 126 1.85 7.32 0.45
C ARG A 126 2.60 6.38 -0.47
N SER A 127 2.10 6.25 -1.70
CA SER A 127 2.79 5.53 -2.78
C SER A 127 3.28 6.52 -3.83
N ARG A 128 4.47 6.30 -4.37
CA ARG A 128 5.02 7.01 -5.52
C ARG A 128 5.25 6.05 -6.67
N TRP A 129 4.91 6.49 -7.87
CA TRP A 129 4.94 5.71 -9.09
C TRP A 129 5.77 6.43 -10.15
N SER A 130 6.53 5.67 -10.94
CA SER A 130 7.30 6.16 -12.07
C SER A 130 6.91 5.43 -13.35
N LYS A 131 6.88 6.13 -14.49
CA LYS A 131 6.60 5.47 -15.77
C LYS A 131 7.57 4.31 -15.99
N SER A 132 7.03 3.17 -16.43
CA SER A 132 7.86 2.03 -16.81
C SER A 132 8.73 2.44 -18.00
N THR A 133 10.05 2.43 -17.82
CA THR A 133 10.99 2.61 -18.94
C THR A 133 11.07 1.25 -19.63
N GLY A 134 10.39 1.11 -20.76
CA GLY A 134 10.42 -0.10 -21.59
C GLY A 134 11.80 -0.42 -22.15
#